data_AF-A0A6J4IJQ8-F1
#
_entry.id   AF-A0A6J4IJQ8-F1
#
_cell.length_a   1.000
_cell.length_b   1.000
_cell.length_c   1.000
_cell.angle_alpha   90.00
_cell.angle_beta   90.00
_cell.angle_gamma   90.00
#
_symmetry.space_group_name_H-M   'P 1'
#
loop_
_entity.id
_entity.type
_entity.pdbx_description
1 polymer ?
#
loop_
_entity_poly.entity_id
_entity_poly.type
_entity_poly.pdbx_seq_one_letter_code
_entity_poly.pdbx_strand_id
1 'polypeptide(L)'
;AVVVHPGAAYGSKRWPPERFAACAVALRRAGHAVVVAGGPDERSLTAEVVARAGLPPDADLGGRTDLAGLLDLVAAATLVLAGDTGISHVATAFGTPSVTLFGPVPPTQWGPPPGGPHVVLGDDTARRGERFADDPDPALLAVTPAEVLAVIPLPGAVRA
;
A
#
# COMPACT_ATOMS: atom_id res chain seq x y z
N ALA A 1 -13.73 0.47 0.48
CA ALA A 1 -12.87 -0.71 0.27
C ALA A 1 -11.46 -0.38 0.72
N VAL A 2 -10.66 -1.38 1.06
CA VAL A 2 -9.21 -1.22 1.19
C VAL A 2 -8.60 -1.16 -0.21
N VAL A 3 -7.85 -0.09 -0.48
CA VAL A 3 -7.13 0.09 -1.74
C VAL A 3 -5.69 -0.36 -1.53
N VAL A 4 -5.25 -1.35 -2.30
CA VAL A 4 -3.87 -1.81 -2.33
C VAL A 4 -3.20 -1.25 -3.59
N HIS A 5 -2.09 -0.55 -3.43
CA HIS A 5 -1.30 -0.01 -4.55
C HIS A 5 0.12 -0.55 -4.49
N PRO A 6 0.42 -1.65 -5.23
CA PRO A 6 1.73 -2.30 -5.17
C PRO A 6 2.82 -1.55 -5.96
N GLY A 7 2.41 -0.62 -6.80
CA GLY A 7 3.24 0.11 -7.74
C GLY A 7 4.20 1.12 -7.10
N ALA A 8 5.37 1.28 -7.73
CA ALA A 8 6.32 2.34 -7.44
C ALA A 8 7.24 2.60 -8.65
N ALA A 9 7.61 3.87 -8.85
CA ALA A 9 8.46 4.30 -9.96
C ALA A 9 9.85 3.65 -9.95
N TYR A 10 10.44 3.48 -8.77
CA TYR A 10 11.78 2.91 -8.59
C TYR A 10 11.72 1.61 -7.80
N GLY A 11 12.58 0.66 -8.15
CA GLY A 11 12.64 -0.65 -7.53
C GLY A 11 12.96 -0.62 -6.04
N SER A 12 13.77 0.35 -5.61
CA SER A 12 14.03 0.70 -4.21
C SER A 12 12.78 0.84 -3.33
N LYS A 13 11.65 1.23 -3.94
CA LYS A 13 10.36 1.44 -3.27
C LYS A 13 9.33 0.34 -3.56
N ARG A 14 9.69 -0.71 -4.29
CA ARG A 14 8.79 -1.83 -4.64
C ARG A 14 8.85 -2.90 -3.57
N TRP A 15 7.77 -3.04 -2.80
CA TRP A 15 7.60 -4.17 -1.89
C TRP A 15 7.11 -5.39 -2.68
N PRO A 16 7.57 -6.62 -2.37
CA PRO A 16 7.26 -7.78 -3.21
C PRO A 16 5.74 -8.02 -3.38
N PRO A 17 5.25 -8.29 -4.60
CA PRO A 17 3.83 -8.44 -4.88
C PRO A 17 3.14 -9.57 -4.10
N GLU A 18 3.86 -10.66 -3.79
CA GLU A 18 3.36 -11.75 -2.94
C GLU A 18 3.01 -11.28 -1.53
N ARG A 19 3.69 -10.26 -1.02
CA ARG A 19 3.44 -9.72 0.33
C ARG A 19 2.19 -8.86 0.33
N PHE A 20 1.98 -8.03 -0.69
CA PHE A 20 0.70 -7.35 -0.91
C PHE A 20 -0.46 -8.35 -1.07
N ALA A 21 -0.26 -9.42 -1.83
CA ALA A 21 -1.26 -10.47 -2.01
C ALA A 21 -1.60 -11.16 -0.68
N ALA A 22 -0.60 -11.47 0.16
CA ALA A 22 -0.83 -12.04 1.49
C ALA A 22 -1.68 -11.12 2.38
N CYS A 23 -1.41 -9.80 2.37
CA CYS A 23 -2.26 -8.82 3.06
C CYS A 23 -3.68 -8.82 2.49
N ALA A 24 -3.84 -8.77 1.17
CA ALA A 24 -5.16 -8.78 0.52
C ALA A 24 -6.00 -10.03 0.87
N VAL A 25 -5.37 -11.21 0.93
CA VAL A 25 -6.03 -12.45 1.36
C VAL A 25 -6.56 -12.33 2.79
N ALA A 26 -5.72 -11.87 3.71
CA ALA A 26 -6.08 -11.75 5.12
C ALA A 26 -7.18 -10.69 5.33
N LEU A 27 -7.07 -9.53 4.67
CA LEU A 27 -8.07 -8.47 4.72
C LEU A 27 -9.43 -8.93 4.19
N ARG A 28 -9.45 -9.66 3.06
CA ARG A 28 -10.68 -10.25 2.54
C ARG A 28 -11.28 -11.26 3.52
N ARG A 29 -10.46 -12.15 4.10
CA ARG A 29 -10.91 -13.14 5.09
C ARG A 29 -11.50 -12.47 6.34
N ALA A 30 -11.01 -11.29 6.70
CA ALA A 30 -11.56 -10.48 7.77
C ALA A 30 -12.83 -9.70 7.38
N GLY A 31 -13.32 -9.81 6.13
CA GLY A 31 -14.55 -9.16 5.68
C GLY A 31 -14.37 -7.78 5.05
N HIS A 32 -13.12 -7.34 4.81
CA HIS A 32 -12.89 -6.12 4.03
C HIS A 32 -13.11 -6.39 2.53
N ALA A 33 -13.81 -5.48 1.85
CA ALA A 33 -13.70 -5.36 0.40
C ALA A 33 -12.30 -4.85 0.05
N VAL A 34 -11.61 -5.52 -0.88
CA VAL A 34 -10.24 -5.17 -1.32
C VAL A 34 -10.23 -4.94 -2.82
N VAL A 35 -9.62 -3.84 -3.26
CA VAL A 35 -9.33 -3.55 -4.67
C VAL A 35 -7.85 -3.26 -4.83
N VAL A 36 -7.31 -3.58 -6.00
CA VAL A 36 -5.90 -3.34 -6.34
C VAL A 36 -5.84 -2.29 -7.44
N ALA A 37 -5.16 -1.18 -7.19
CA ALA A 37 -5.03 -0.07 -8.12
C ALA A 37 -3.58 0.15 -8.51
N GLY A 38 -3.38 0.75 -9.68
CA GLY A 38 -2.06 1.05 -10.24
C GLY A 38 -2.20 1.82 -11.54
N GLY A 39 -1.12 2.47 -11.97
CA GLY A 39 -1.07 3.19 -13.24
C GLY A 39 -1.16 2.28 -14.48
N PRO A 40 -1.23 2.87 -15.69
CA PRO A 40 -1.29 2.11 -16.94
C PRO A 40 -0.11 1.14 -17.14
N ASP A 41 1.06 1.50 -16.65
CA ASP A 41 2.29 0.70 -16.76
C ASP A 41 2.40 -0.39 -15.68
N GLU A 42 1.45 -0.44 -14.75
CA GLU A 42 1.45 -1.34 -13.58
C GLU A 42 0.40 -2.44 -13.70
N ARG A 43 -0.31 -2.56 -14.84
CA ARG A 43 -1.37 -3.56 -15.09
C ARG A 43 -0.93 -4.99 -14.78
N SER A 44 0.26 -5.38 -15.22
CA SER A 44 0.79 -6.73 -14.97
C SER A 44 1.02 -6.98 -13.48
N LEU A 45 1.48 -5.95 -12.76
CA LEU A 45 1.74 -6.02 -11.32
C LEU A 45 0.43 -6.10 -10.51
N THR A 46 -0.59 -5.31 -10.86
CA THR A 46 -1.89 -5.38 -10.19
C THR A 46 -2.58 -6.72 -10.44
N ALA A 47 -2.56 -7.21 -11.69
CA ALA A 47 -3.10 -8.51 -12.06
C ALA A 47 -2.40 -9.66 -11.30
N GLU A 48 -1.07 -9.58 -11.12
CA GLU A 48 -0.31 -10.54 -10.33
C GLU A 48 -0.76 -10.59 -8.86
N VAL A 49 -0.95 -9.42 -8.23
CA VAL A 49 -1.43 -9.33 -6.84
C VAL A 49 -2.86 -9.90 -6.73
N VAL A 50 -3.75 -9.54 -7.66
CA VAL A 50 -5.14 -10.04 -7.72
C VAL A 50 -5.18 -11.55 -7.86
N ALA A 51 -4.40 -12.10 -8.80
CA ALA A 51 -4.32 -13.54 -9.04
C ALA A 51 -3.77 -14.30 -7.81
N ARG A 52 -2.66 -13.83 -7.23
CA ARG A 52 -2.06 -14.45 -6.04
C ARG A 52 -2.97 -14.39 -4.82
N ALA A 53 -3.76 -13.32 -4.68
CA ALA A 53 -4.72 -13.18 -3.61
C ALA A 53 -6.04 -13.93 -3.86
N GLY A 54 -6.25 -14.44 -5.08
CA GLY A 54 -7.49 -15.06 -5.51
C GLY A 54 -8.67 -14.09 -5.45
N LEU A 55 -8.44 -12.79 -5.67
CA LEU A 55 -9.48 -11.77 -5.73
C LEU A 55 -10.30 -11.93 -7.02
N PRO A 56 -11.57 -11.49 -7.04
CA PRO A 56 -12.35 -11.52 -8.27
C PRO A 56 -11.76 -10.55 -9.32
N PRO A 57 -11.93 -10.80 -10.63
CA PRO A 57 -11.31 -9.98 -11.68
C PRO A 57 -11.69 -8.49 -11.66
N ASP A 58 -12.86 -8.16 -11.14
CA ASP A 58 -13.33 -6.78 -11.00
C ASP A 58 -12.62 -5.99 -9.88
N ALA A 59 -11.88 -6.68 -8.99
CA ALA A 59 -11.02 -6.04 -8.00
C ALA A 59 -9.73 -5.48 -8.61
N ASP A 60 -9.35 -5.88 -9.84
CA ASP A 60 -8.22 -5.30 -10.56
C ASP A 60 -8.63 -3.99 -11.24
N LEU A 61 -8.10 -2.88 -10.74
CA LEU A 61 -8.29 -1.53 -11.26
C LEU A 61 -7.02 -0.98 -11.94
N GLY A 62 -5.98 -1.81 -12.12
CA GLY A 62 -4.72 -1.40 -12.73
C GLY A 62 -4.90 -0.85 -14.14
N GLY A 63 -4.49 0.40 -14.35
CA GLY A 63 -4.67 1.11 -15.63
C GLY A 63 -6.13 1.28 -16.07
N ARG A 64 -7.11 1.05 -15.17
CA ARG A 64 -8.55 1.22 -15.44
C ARG A 64 -9.11 2.52 -14.87
N THR A 65 -8.27 3.29 -14.18
CA THR A 65 -8.56 4.63 -13.69
C THR A 65 -7.64 5.62 -14.38
N ASP A 66 -8.17 6.82 -14.64
CA ASP A 66 -7.32 7.98 -14.88
C ASP A 66 -6.91 8.60 -13.53
N LEU A 67 -6.16 9.70 -13.56
CA LEU A 67 -5.73 10.35 -12.31
C LEU A 67 -6.92 10.74 -11.44
N ALA A 68 -7.97 11.35 -12.02
CA ALA A 68 -9.15 11.77 -11.27
C ALA A 68 -9.84 10.58 -10.60
N GLY A 69 -10.08 9.48 -11.33
CA GLY A 69 -10.67 8.27 -10.79
C GLY A 69 -9.82 7.60 -9.70
N LEU A 70 -8.49 7.68 -9.80
CA LEU A 70 -7.59 7.20 -8.76
C LEU A 70 -7.66 8.06 -7.49
N LEU A 71 -7.75 9.38 -7.63
CA LEU A 71 -7.95 10.29 -6.49
C LEU A 71 -9.29 10.05 -5.82
N ASP A 72 -10.38 9.91 -6.58
CA ASP A 72 -11.72 9.58 -6.07
C ASP A 72 -11.71 8.23 -5.33
N LEU A 73 -11.02 7.23 -5.88
CA LEU A 73 -10.87 5.92 -5.26
C LEU A 73 -10.18 6.03 -3.89
N VAL A 74 -9.11 6.84 -3.79
CA VAL A 74 -8.41 7.06 -2.51
C VAL A 74 -9.27 7.85 -1.53
N ALA A 75 -9.96 8.90 -1.98
CA ALA A 75 -10.83 9.70 -1.12
C ALA A 75 -11.98 8.86 -0.51
N ALA A 76 -12.49 7.87 -1.26
CA ALA A 76 -13.55 6.96 -0.81
C ALA A 76 -13.03 5.68 -0.13
N ALA A 77 -11.71 5.47 -0.04
CA ALA A 77 -11.16 4.27 0.55
C ALA A 77 -11.37 4.21 2.07
N THR A 78 -11.55 3.00 2.59
CA THR A 78 -11.56 2.79 4.05
C THR A 78 -10.14 2.70 4.63
N LEU A 79 -9.17 2.37 3.76
CA LEU A 79 -7.74 2.29 4.06
C LEU A 79 -6.97 2.25 2.73
N VAL A 80 -5.80 2.87 2.66
CA VAL A 80 -4.80 2.69 1.59
C VAL A 80 -3.59 1.93 2.12
N LEU A 81 -3.19 0.85 1.44
CA LEU A 81 -1.93 0.13 1.68
C LEU A 81 -1.01 0.33 0.47
N ALA A 82 0.12 1.00 0.67
CA ALA A 82 1.07 1.31 -0.39
C ALA A 82 2.49 1.53 0.14
N GLY A 83 3.50 1.48 -0.74
CA GLY A 83 4.80 2.07 -0.45
C GLY A 83 4.76 3.61 -0.43
N ASP A 84 5.82 4.24 0.09
CA ASP A 84 6.05 5.69 0.07
C ASP A 84 6.13 6.25 -1.37
N THR A 85 4.97 6.47 -1.97
CA THR A 85 4.78 6.86 -3.37
C THR A 85 3.71 7.94 -3.46
N GLY A 86 3.44 8.46 -4.67
CA GLY A 86 2.42 9.51 -4.86
C GLY A 86 1.08 9.17 -4.19
N ILE A 87 0.65 7.91 -4.23
CA ILE A 87 -0.64 7.49 -3.69
C ILE A 87 -0.73 7.58 -2.16
N SER A 88 0.36 7.35 -1.43
CA SER A 88 0.36 7.51 0.03
C SER A 88 0.25 8.98 0.43
N HIS A 89 0.86 9.89 -0.33
CA HIS A 89 0.69 11.34 -0.11
C HIS A 89 -0.72 11.82 -0.44
N VAL A 90 -1.34 11.25 -1.47
CA VAL A 90 -2.76 11.51 -1.79
C VAL A 90 -3.65 11.06 -0.62
N ALA A 91 -3.41 9.87 -0.05
CA ALA A 91 -4.14 9.41 1.13
C ALA A 91 -3.98 10.38 2.32
N THR A 92 -2.77 10.91 2.53
CA THR A 92 -2.51 11.98 3.51
C THR A 92 -3.31 13.25 3.21
N ALA A 93 -3.35 13.70 1.97
CA ALA A 93 -4.07 14.91 1.58
C ALA A 93 -5.59 14.81 1.81
N PHE A 94 -6.17 13.64 1.60
CA PHE A 94 -7.60 13.39 1.86
C PHE A 94 -7.91 13.02 3.31
N GLY A 95 -6.91 12.79 4.15
CA GLY A 95 -7.11 12.23 5.50
C GLY A 95 -7.62 10.79 5.47
N THR A 96 -7.48 10.10 4.35
CA THR A 96 -7.82 8.69 4.21
C THR A 96 -6.86 7.86 5.06
N PRO A 97 -7.35 6.94 5.93
CA PRO A 97 -6.48 6.07 6.69
C PRO A 97 -5.47 5.34 5.79
N SER A 98 -4.22 5.22 6.23
CA SER A 98 -3.21 4.54 5.42
C SER A 98 -2.21 3.73 6.23
N VAL A 99 -1.69 2.67 5.61
CA VAL A 99 -0.45 1.99 6.01
C VAL A 99 0.57 2.23 4.91
N THR A 100 1.58 3.04 5.21
CA THR A 100 2.62 3.43 4.24
C THR A 100 3.93 2.73 4.56
N LEU A 101 4.47 2.00 3.57
CA LEU A 101 5.72 1.24 3.71
C LEU A 101 6.92 2.06 3.22
N PHE A 102 7.90 2.28 4.08
CA PHE A 102 9.08 3.09 3.79
C PHE A 102 10.34 2.23 3.60
N GLY A 103 11.12 2.57 2.58
CA GLY A 103 12.32 1.83 2.16
C GLY A 103 13.58 2.68 2.11
N PRO A 104 13.88 3.41 1.02
CA PRO A 104 15.13 4.14 0.87
C PRO A 104 15.10 5.57 1.45
N VAL A 105 13.92 6.07 1.81
CA VAL A 105 13.77 7.43 2.31
C VAL A 105 13.08 7.40 3.67
N PRO A 106 13.63 8.05 4.72
CA PRO A 106 13.06 7.94 6.05
C PRO A 106 11.73 8.70 6.17
N PRO A 107 10.78 8.22 7.01
CA PRO A 107 9.52 8.89 7.29
C PRO A 107 9.69 10.31 7.84
N THR A 108 10.82 10.62 8.48
CA THR A 108 11.09 11.97 8.98
C THR A 108 11.21 13.03 7.87
N GLN A 109 11.40 12.61 6.62
CA GLN A 109 11.50 13.50 5.46
C GLN A 109 10.25 13.51 4.59
N TRP A 110 9.60 12.36 4.40
CA TRP A 110 8.48 12.19 3.46
C TRP A 110 7.25 11.51 4.08
N GLY A 111 7.29 11.25 5.38
CA GLY A 111 6.16 10.73 6.13
C GLY A 111 4.99 11.71 6.20
N PRO A 112 3.79 11.21 6.54
CA PRO A 112 2.65 12.06 6.83
C PRO A 112 2.94 12.97 8.04
N PRO A 113 2.30 14.16 8.12
CA PRO A 113 2.36 14.98 9.31
C PRO A 113 1.75 14.25 10.52
N PRO A 114 2.15 14.59 11.75
CA PRO A 114 1.61 13.96 12.95
C PRO A 114 0.12 14.24 13.11
N GLY A 115 -0.60 13.30 13.75
CA GLY A 115 -2.02 13.47 14.13
C GLY A 115 -3.04 12.97 13.11
N GLY A 116 -2.61 12.49 11.94
CA GLY A 116 -3.49 11.84 10.95
C GLY A 116 -3.68 10.33 11.20
N PRO A 117 -4.66 9.69 10.51
CA PRO A 117 -4.92 8.25 10.62
C PRO A 117 -3.91 7.41 9.80
N HIS A 118 -2.63 7.76 9.87
CA HIS A 118 -1.59 7.16 9.04
C HIS A 118 -0.62 6.36 9.89
N VAL A 119 -0.44 5.09 9.54
CA VAL A 119 0.57 4.22 10.10
C VAL A 119 1.73 4.12 9.12
N VAL A 120 2.94 4.25 9.65
CA VAL A 120 4.19 4.15 8.89
C VAL A 120 4.94 2.92 9.35
N LEU A 121 5.36 2.07 8.41
CA LEU A 121 6.18 0.90 8.66
C LEU A 121 7.46 0.95 7.83
N GLY A 122 8.57 0.51 8.42
CA GLY A 122 9.89 0.46 7.80
C GLY A 122 10.94 0.19 8.87
N ASP A 123 12.03 -0.49 8.51
CA ASP A 123 13.13 -0.74 9.44
C ASP A 123 14.30 0.21 9.16
N ASP A 124 14.39 1.29 9.94
CA ASP A 124 15.47 2.27 9.81
C ASP A 124 16.86 1.67 10.03
N THR A 125 16.99 0.57 10.77
CA THR A 125 18.28 -0.08 11.01
C THR A 125 18.82 -0.83 9.80
N ALA A 126 17.93 -1.23 8.87
CA ALA A 126 18.28 -1.94 7.64
C ALA A 126 18.41 -1.01 6.41
N ARG A 127 18.13 0.28 6.56
CA ARG A 127 18.03 1.25 5.46
C ARG A 127 19.36 1.47 4.74
N ARG A 128 19.37 1.33 3.41
CA ARG A 128 20.54 1.69 2.58
C ARG A 128 20.49 3.14 2.12
N GLY A 129 19.32 3.62 1.72
CA GLY A 129 19.11 5.02 1.36
C GLY A 129 19.17 5.34 -0.14
N GLU A 130 19.31 4.33 -1.00
CA GLU A 130 19.45 4.51 -2.45
C GLU A 130 18.08 4.67 -3.13
N ARG A 131 17.64 5.92 -3.25
CA ARG A 131 16.26 6.27 -3.67
C ARG A 131 15.89 5.80 -5.06
N PHE A 132 16.85 5.72 -5.98
CA PHE A 132 16.61 5.45 -7.40
C PHE A 132 17.16 4.10 -7.85
N ALA A 133 17.45 3.19 -6.90
CA ALA A 133 17.94 1.85 -7.23
C ALA A 133 16.85 0.98 -7.86
N ASP A 134 17.28 -0.02 -8.63
CA ASP A 134 16.42 -1.05 -9.23
C ASP A 134 16.01 -2.14 -8.24
N ASP A 135 16.79 -2.34 -7.18
CA ASP A 135 16.51 -3.32 -6.14
C ASP A 135 15.81 -2.68 -4.93
N PRO A 136 14.86 -3.37 -4.28
CA PRO A 136 14.20 -2.88 -3.08
C PRO A 136 15.18 -2.55 -1.94
N ASP A 137 14.92 -1.46 -1.23
CA ASP A 137 15.70 -1.13 -0.05
C ASP A 137 15.45 -2.17 1.07
N PRO A 138 16.48 -2.67 1.77
CA PRO A 138 16.29 -3.67 2.81
C PRO A 138 15.36 -3.21 3.96
N ALA A 139 15.26 -1.92 4.25
CA ALA A 139 14.29 -1.39 5.21
C ALA A 139 12.83 -1.69 4.82
N LEU A 140 12.54 -1.69 3.52
CA LEU A 140 11.23 -2.06 2.99
C LEU A 140 11.02 -3.57 3.07
N LEU A 141 12.06 -4.35 2.77
CA LEU A 141 12.03 -5.81 2.81
C LEU A 141 11.97 -6.39 4.22
N ALA A 142 12.38 -5.63 5.24
CA ALA A 142 12.23 -6.01 6.63
C ALA A 142 10.75 -6.05 7.05
N VAL A 143 9.89 -5.19 6.45
CA VAL A 143 8.46 -5.15 6.76
C VAL A 143 7.76 -6.39 6.24
N THR A 144 7.08 -7.10 7.14
CA THR A 144 6.35 -8.34 6.87
C THR A 144 4.83 -8.10 6.69
N PRO A 145 4.12 -8.99 5.97
CA PRO A 145 2.66 -8.94 5.92
C PRO A 145 2.00 -9.01 7.30
N ALA A 146 2.59 -9.72 8.26
CA ALA A 146 2.05 -9.84 9.61
C ALA A 146 2.07 -8.50 10.36
N GLU A 147 3.17 -7.74 10.25
CA GLU A 147 3.26 -6.40 10.85
C GLU A 147 2.28 -5.42 10.20
N VAL A 148 2.11 -5.50 8.88
CA VAL A 148 1.09 -4.71 8.16
C VAL A 148 -0.31 -5.03 8.67
N LEU A 149 -0.64 -6.31 8.85
CA LEU A 149 -1.97 -6.72 9.29
C LEU A 149 -2.22 -6.39 10.77
N ALA A 150 -1.20 -6.42 11.62
CA ALA A 150 -1.31 -6.12 13.05
C ALA A 150 -1.76 -4.67 13.33
N VAL A 151 -1.51 -3.75 12.40
CA VAL A 151 -1.89 -2.33 12.53
C VAL A 151 -3.21 -1.98 11.85
N ILE A 152 -3.82 -2.91 11.11
CA ILE A 152 -5.10 -2.68 10.43
C ILE A 152 -6.25 -3.15 11.32
N PRO A 153 -7.20 -2.27 11.69
CA PRO A 153 -8.34 -2.67 12.49
C PRO A 153 -9.26 -3.63 11.72
N LEU A 154 -9.56 -4.79 12.30
CA LEU A 154 -10.48 -5.76 11.74
C LEU A 154 -11.95 -5.31 11.93
N PRO A 155 -12.86 -5.59 10.99
CA PRO A 155 -14.27 -5.27 11.13
C PRO A 155 -14.86 -6.02 12.32
N GLY A 156 -15.53 -5.32 13.23
CA GLY A 156 -16.13 -5.89 14.43
C GLY A 156 -15.32 -5.70 15.73
N ALA A 157 -14.11 -5.15 15.66
CA ALA A 157 -13.47 -4.59 16.83
C ALA A 157 -14.20 -3.28 17.20
N VAL A 158 -15.22 -3.40 18.06
CA VAL A 158 -15.82 -2.24 18.72
C VAL A 158 -14.66 -1.48 19.38
N ARG A 159 -14.48 -0.21 18.99
CA ARG A 159 -13.61 0.69 19.75
C ARG A 159 -14.25 0.81 21.13
N ALA A 160 -13.64 0.16 22.12
CA ALA A 160 -13.96 0.36 23.53
C ALA A 160 -13.57 1.79 23.95
#